data_AF-A0A450WFM2-F1
#
_entry.id   AF-A0A450WFM2-F1
#
_cell.length_a   1.000
_cell.length_b   1.000
_cell.length_c   1.000
_cell.angle_alpha   90.00
_cell.angle_beta   90.00
_cell.angle_gamma   90.00
#
_symmetry.space_group_name_H-M   'P 1'
#
loop_
_entity.id
_entity.type
_entity.pdbx_description
1 polymer ?
#
loop_
_entity_poly.entity_id
_entity_poly.type
_entity_poly.pdbx_seq_one_letter_code
_entity_poly.pdbx_strand_id
1 'polypeptide(L)'
;YANLNESEQAQYEQRLQQSSHKEVIMGPVQQAVEKSMQKGIQQGIEQGIEQGIEQGREEGREEGKQEKAIEIARTLLNKGMDIGEVSEISRLSEEKIRKLSVH
;
A
#
# COMPACT_ATOMS: atom_id res chain seq x y z
N TYR A 1 39.21 -11.89 -55.41
CA TYR A 1 38.00 -12.01 -54.57
C TYR A 1 37.92 -13.45 -54.12
N ALA A 2 38.21 -13.73 -52.85
CA ALA A 2 38.20 -15.10 -52.33
C ALA A 2 36.76 -15.62 -52.31
N ASN A 3 36.46 -16.64 -53.13
CA ASN A 3 35.19 -17.36 -53.08
C ASN A 3 35.19 -18.19 -51.80
N LEU A 4 34.41 -17.76 -50.80
CA LEU A 4 34.04 -18.60 -49.67
C LEU A 4 33.39 -19.88 -50.21
N ASN A 5 33.79 -21.03 -49.70
CA ASN A 5 33.12 -22.28 -50.09
C ASN A 5 31.67 -22.28 -49.52
N GLU A 6 30.77 -23.08 -50.11
CA GLU A 6 29.34 -23.11 -49.70
C GLU A 6 29.15 -23.39 -48.20
N SER A 7 30.05 -24.17 -47.59
CA SER A 7 30.02 -24.45 -46.14
C SER A 7 30.37 -23.21 -45.31
N GLU A 8 31.30 -22.37 -45.77
CA GLU A 8 31.69 -21.14 -45.10
C GLU A 8 30.59 -20.07 -45.23
N GLN A 9 29.91 -20.01 -46.37
CA GLN A 9 28.72 -19.17 -46.55
C GLN A 9 27.57 -19.61 -45.64
N ALA A 10 27.26 -20.91 -45.59
CA ALA A 10 26.21 -21.44 -44.72
C ALA A 10 26.50 -21.16 -43.24
N GLN A 11 27.76 -21.29 -42.80
CA GLN A 11 28.17 -20.99 -41.43
C GLN A 11 28.09 -19.49 -41.09
N TYR A 12 28.30 -18.62 -42.07
CA TYR A 12 28.15 -17.17 -41.91
C TYR A 12 26.67 -16.77 -41.81
N GLU A 13 25.82 -17.31 -42.68
CA GLU A 13 24.37 -17.09 -42.67
C GLU A 13 23.71 -17.62 -41.40
N GLN A 14 24.13 -18.80 -40.92
CA GLN A 14 23.64 -19.37 -39.67
C GLN A 14 24.02 -18.50 -38.45
N ARG A 15 25.21 -17.90 -38.46
CA ARG A 15 25.64 -16.94 -37.42
C ARG A 15 24.82 -15.65 -37.47
N LEU A 16 24.55 -15.12 -38.66
CA LEU A 16 23.70 -13.94 -38.83
C LEU A 16 22.25 -14.22 -38.42
N GLN A 17 21.70 -15.39 -38.74
CA GLN A 17 20.38 -15.81 -38.27
C GLN A 17 20.34 -15.95 -36.75
N GLN A 18 21.29 -16.62 -36.12
CA GLN A 18 21.33 -16.73 -34.65
C GLN A 18 21.51 -15.37 -33.98
N SER A 19 22.35 -14.50 -34.52
CA SER A 19 22.59 -13.16 -33.97
C SER A 19 21.34 -12.27 -34.12
N SER A 20 20.74 -12.24 -35.31
CA SER A 20 19.53 -11.43 -35.56
C SER A 20 18.33 -11.94 -34.77
N HIS A 21 18.12 -13.25 -34.66
CA HIS A 21 17.01 -13.80 -33.89
C HIS A 21 17.16 -13.51 -32.39
N LYS A 22 18.41 -13.59 -31.89
CA LYS A 22 18.72 -13.22 -30.51
C LYS A 22 18.42 -11.75 -30.25
N GLU A 23 18.85 -10.82 -31.10
CA GLU A 23 18.61 -9.39 -30.89
C GLU A 23 17.14 -8.99 -31.08
N VAL A 24 16.47 -9.52 -32.11
CA VAL A 24 15.06 -9.24 -32.42
C VAL A 24 14.11 -9.72 -31.32
N ILE A 25 14.44 -10.83 -30.64
CA ILE A 25 13.59 -11.37 -29.56
C ILE A 25 14.02 -10.84 -28.19
N MET A 26 15.32 -10.78 -27.91
CA MET A 26 15.83 -10.44 -26.57
C MET A 26 15.59 -8.98 -26.21
N GLY A 27 15.65 -8.05 -27.18
CA GLY A 27 15.35 -6.64 -26.94
C GLY A 27 13.91 -6.41 -26.46
N PRO A 28 12.89 -6.83 -27.23
CA PRO A 28 11.49 -6.71 -26.82
C PRO A 28 11.14 -7.48 -25.55
N VAL A 29 11.72 -8.68 -25.34
CA VAL A 29 11.50 -9.45 -24.11
C VAL A 29 12.09 -8.75 -22.90
N GLN A 30 13.32 -8.24 -22.97
CA GLN A 30 13.93 -7.46 -21.88
C GLN A 30 13.10 -6.21 -21.56
N GLN A 31 12.67 -5.47 -22.59
CA GLN A 31 11.80 -4.31 -22.40
C GLN A 31 10.46 -4.69 -21.77
N ALA A 32 9.86 -5.81 -22.16
CA ALA A 32 8.61 -6.29 -21.57
C ALA A 32 8.79 -6.67 -20.10
N VAL A 33 9.88 -7.38 -19.76
CA VAL A 33 10.22 -7.74 -18.38
C VAL A 33 10.42 -6.48 -17.55
N GLU A 34 11.23 -5.53 -18.01
CA GLU A 34 11.49 -4.28 -17.30
C GLU A 34 10.21 -3.48 -17.07
N LYS A 35 9.39 -3.29 -18.12
CA LYS A 35 8.10 -2.61 -18.00
C LYS A 35 7.15 -3.32 -17.04
N SER A 36 7.10 -4.65 -17.08
CA SER A 36 6.23 -5.41 -16.18
C SER A 36 6.68 -5.30 -14.72
N MET A 37 7.99 -5.30 -14.47
CA MET A 37 8.57 -5.14 -13.14
C MET A 37 8.33 -3.73 -12.60
N GLN A 38 8.58 -2.69 -13.42
CA GLN A 38 8.29 -1.30 -13.06
C GLN A 38 6.79 -1.11 -12.75
N LYS A 39 5.91 -1.68 -13.58
CA LYS A 39 4.46 -1.63 -13.34
C LYS A 39 4.08 -2.34 -12.04
N GLY A 40 4.63 -3.52 -11.77
CA GLY A 40 4.37 -4.26 -10.54
C GLY A 40 4.82 -3.49 -9.29
N ILE A 41 6.01 -2.88 -9.33
CA ILE A 41 6.53 -2.04 -8.25
C ILE A 41 5.63 -0.81 -8.04
N GLN A 42 5.28 -0.11 -9.13
CA GLN A 42 4.42 1.07 -9.05
C GLN A 42 3.05 0.74 -8.47
N GLN A 43 2.43 -0.36 -8.92
CA GLN A 43 1.14 -0.81 -8.40
C GLN A 43 1.24 -1.21 -6.92
N GLY A 44 2.30 -1.91 -6.52
CA GLY A 44 2.51 -2.29 -5.12
C GLY A 44 2.69 -1.07 -4.20
N ILE A 45 3.45 -0.07 -4.64
CA ILE A 45 3.64 1.19 -3.89
C ILE A 45 2.33 1.96 -3.78
N GLU A 46 1.61 2.12 -4.89
CA GLU A 46 0.33 2.84 -4.92
C GLU A 46 -0.71 2.19 -4.00
N GLN A 47 -0.88 0.87 -4.10
CA GLN A 47 -1.79 0.12 -3.23
C GLN A 47 -1.38 0.20 -1.76
N GLY A 48 -0.08 0.09 -1.46
CA GLY A 48 0.42 0.18 -0.09
C GLY A 48 0.18 1.56 0.53
N ILE A 49 0.39 2.63 -0.23
CA ILE A 49 0.13 4.00 0.22
C ILE A 49 -1.36 4.23 0.43
N GLU A 50 -2.20 3.81 -0.52
CA GLU A 50 -3.65 3.97 -0.44
C GLU A 50 -4.22 3.26 0.79
N GLN A 51 -3.86 1.99 0.99
CA GLN A 51 -4.28 1.20 2.17
C GLN A 51 -3.78 1.83 3.47
N GLY A 52 -2.52 2.25 3.52
CA GLY A 52 -1.95 2.88 4.71
C GLY A 52 -2.64 4.19 5.09
N ILE A 53 -2.97 5.03 4.09
CA ILE A 53 -3.71 6.29 4.32
C ILE A 53 -5.14 6.00 4.78
N GLU A 54 -5.82 5.03 4.16
CA GLU A 54 -7.19 4.69 4.52
C GLU A 54 -7.27 4.17 5.97
N GLN A 55 -6.42 3.19 6.31
CA GLN A 55 -6.34 2.63 7.66
C GLN A 55 -5.99 3.70 8.69
N GLY A 56 -4.94 4.48 8.46
CA GLY A 56 -4.53 5.53 9.39
C GLY A 56 -5.59 6.60 9.60
N ARG A 57 -6.37 6.94 8.56
CA ARG A 57 -7.48 7.91 8.67
C ARG A 57 -8.66 7.33 9.45
N GLU A 58 -8.97 6.05 9.26
CA GLU A 58 -10.04 5.37 10.00
C GLU A 58 -9.68 5.24 11.48
N GLU A 59 -8.48 4.72 11.78
CA GLU A 59 -7.97 4.58 13.14
C GLU A 59 -7.93 5.95 13.85
N GLY A 60 -7.32 6.96 13.23
CA GLY A 60 -7.23 8.31 13.82
C GLY A 60 -8.59 8.96 14.04
N ARG A 61 -9.59 8.69 13.19
CA ARG A 61 -10.97 9.19 13.39
C ARG A 61 -11.65 8.50 14.56
N GLU A 62 -11.49 7.20 14.72
CA GLU A 62 -12.08 6.46 15.83
C GLU A 62 -11.39 6.79 17.17
N GLU A 63 -10.06 6.87 17.19
CA GLU A 63 -9.30 7.35 18.35
C GLU A 63 -9.74 8.76 18.76
N GLY A 64 -9.77 9.70 17.82
CA GLY A 64 -10.19 11.08 18.11
C GLY A 64 -11.63 11.19 18.63
N LYS A 65 -12.56 10.37 18.13
CA LYS A 65 -13.93 10.30 18.68
C LYS A 65 -13.94 9.77 20.11
N GLN A 66 -13.17 8.71 20.39
CA GLN A 66 -13.09 8.12 21.72
C GLN A 66 -12.45 9.09 22.73
N GLU A 67 -11.33 9.71 22.35
CA GLU A 67 -10.67 10.74 23.17
C GLU A 67 -11.61 11.90 23.48
N LYS A 68 -12.34 12.40 22.47
CA LYS A 68 -13.31 13.48 22.67
C LYS A 68 -14.45 13.07 23.61
N ALA A 69 -14.96 11.85 23.46
CA ALA A 69 -15.99 11.31 24.35
C ALA A 69 -15.49 11.24 25.80
N ILE A 70 -14.24 10.80 26.01
CA ILE A 70 -13.60 10.74 27.33
C ILE A 70 -13.39 12.14 27.92
N GLU A 71 -12.93 13.11 27.12
CA GLU A 71 -12.74 14.50 27.54
C GLU A 71 -14.08 15.14 27.99
N ILE A 72 -15.13 14.93 27.21
CA ILE A 72 -16.49 15.37 27.54
C ILE A 72 -16.92 14.72 28.86
N ALA A 73 -16.80 13.39 28.99
CA ALA A 73 -17.22 12.69 30.19
C ALA A 73 -16.50 13.20 31.46
N ARG A 74 -15.17 13.38 31.40
CA ARG A 74 -14.39 13.96 32.50
C ARG A 74 -14.87 15.36 32.87
N THR A 75 -15.13 16.19 31.87
CA THR A 75 -15.60 17.57 32.09
C THR A 75 -16.97 17.58 32.79
N LEU A 76 -17.87 16.69 32.41
CA LEU A 76 -19.22 16.61 32.99
C LEU A 76 -19.18 16.03 34.42
N LEU A 77 -18.39 14.99 34.66
CA LEU A 77 -18.15 14.45 36.00
C LEU A 77 -17.57 15.51 36.94
N ASN A 78 -16.59 16.29 36.48
CA ASN A 78 -16.00 17.39 37.27
C ASN A 78 -17.00 18.50 37.60
N LYS A 79 -18.09 18.61 36.83
CA LYS A 79 -19.21 19.53 37.11
C LYS A 79 -20.25 18.93 38.06
N GLY A 80 -20.06 17.69 38.51
CA GLY A 80 -20.95 17.00 39.45
C GLY A 80 -22.20 16.39 38.81
N MET A 81 -22.23 16.21 37.48
CA MET A 81 -23.32 15.45 36.83
C MET A 81 -23.27 13.98 37.22
N ASP A 82 -24.45 13.35 37.26
CA ASP A 82 -24.53 11.92 37.57
C ASP A 82 -24.08 11.06 36.38
N ILE A 83 -23.69 9.83 36.69
CA ILE A 83 -23.10 8.89 35.71
C ILE A 83 -24.05 8.59 34.55
N GLY A 84 -25.37 8.57 34.78
CA GLY A 84 -26.38 8.34 33.76
C GLY A 84 -26.45 9.50 32.77
N GLU A 85 -26.55 10.74 33.27
CA GLU A 85 -26.50 11.96 32.44
C GLU A 85 -25.19 12.04 31.63
N VAL A 86 -24.06 11.74 32.27
CA VAL A 86 -22.75 11.71 31.58
C VAL A 86 -22.72 10.62 30.50
N SER A 87 -23.31 9.46 30.75
CA SER A 87 -23.42 8.36 29.78
C SER A 87 -24.18 8.77 28.53
N GLU A 88 -25.32 9.44 28.71
CA GLU A 88 -26.14 9.91 27.61
C GLU A 88 -25.42 10.97 26.76
N ILE A 89 -24.79 11.96 27.39
CA ILE A 89 -24.15 13.08 26.68
C ILE A 89 -22.85 12.65 26.00
N SER A 90 -21.98 11.92 26.71
CA SER A 90 -20.67 11.49 26.20
C SER A 90 -20.75 10.27 25.28
N ARG A 91 -21.89 9.57 25.26
CA ARG A 91 -22.10 8.29 24.56
C ARG A 91 -21.14 7.19 24.99
N LEU A 92 -20.57 7.29 26.18
CA LEU A 92 -19.80 6.23 26.81
C LEU A 92 -20.73 5.36 27.67
N SER A 93 -20.39 4.10 27.85
CA SER A 93 -21.09 3.25 28.82
C SER A 93 -20.79 3.72 30.24
N GLU A 94 -21.74 3.53 31.15
CA GLU A 94 -21.52 3.80 32.57
C GLU A 94 -20.29 3.06 33.12
N GLU A 95 -20.00 1.84 32.64
CA GLU A 95 -18.80 1.11 33.05
C GLU A 95 -17.51 1.88 32.70
N LYS A 96 -17.42 2.42 31.48
CA LYS A 96 -16.28 3.26 31.08
C LYS A 96 -16.20 4.53 31.92
N ILE A 97 -17.34 5.16 32.18
CA ILE A 97 -17.41 6.40 32.99
C ILE A 97 -16.99 6.13 34.44
N ARG A 98 -17.42 5.02 35.03
CA ARG A 98 -16.98 4.59 36.37
C ARG A 98 -15.48 4.42 36.43
N LYS A 99 -14.84 3.85 35.40
CA LYS A 99 -13.37 3.74 35.31
C LYS A 99 -12.69 5.11 35.24
N LEU A 100 -13.31 6.12 34.62
CA LEU A 100 -12.79 7.49 34.56
C LEU A 100 -12.87 8.23 35.90
N SER A 101 -13.79 7.82 36.79
CA SER A 101 -14.00 8.43 38.11
C SER A 101 -13.07 7.90 39.21
N VAL A 102 -12.27 6.86 38.94
CA VAL A 102 -11.46 6.15 39.97
C VAL A 102 -10.00 6.66 39.99
N HIS A 103 -9.77 7.94 39.72
CA HIS A 103 -8.49 8.64 39.94
C HIS A 103 -8.76 9.98 40.62
#